data_AF-A0A9E6WH78-F1
#
_entry.id   AF-A0A9E6WH78-F1
#
_cell.length_a   1.000
_cell.length_b   1.000
_cell.length_c   1.000
_cell.angle_alpha   90.00
_cell.angle_beta   90.00
_cell.angle_gamma   90.00
#
_symmetry.space_group_name_H-M   'P 1'
#
loop_
_entity.id
_entity.type
_entity.pdbx_description
1 polymer ?
#
loop_
_entity_poly.entity_id
_entity_poly.type
_entity_poly.pdbx_seq_one_letter_code
_entity_poly.pdbx_strand_id
1 'polypeptide(L)' 'MSNIDLARILTAEDRALARQRAEARGLLARTDWMVIRAAETGRPVPEDMRKARAAARLVLDGAQGG' A
#
# COMPACT_ATOMS: atom_id res chain seq x y z
N MET A 1 -21.69 -34.25 1.46
CA MET A 1 -20.68 -33.42 0.78
C MET A 1 -20.75 -32.04 1.42
N SER A 2 -19.73 -31.65 2.18
CA SER A 2 -19.71 -30.35 2.86
C SER A 2 -19.35 -29.28 1.83
N ASN A 3 -20.31 -28.43 1.48
CA ASN A 3 -20.03 -27.22 0.71
C ASN A 3 -19.20 -26.31 1.61
N ILE A 4 -17.90 -26.25 1.36
CA ILE A 4 -17.02 -25.25 1.95
C ILE A 4 -17.60 -23.89 1.56
N ASP A 5 -18.14 -23.15 2.53
CA ASP A 5 -18.56 -21.77 2.37
C ASP A 5 -17.31 -20.91 2.13
N LEU A 6 -16.89 -20.82 0.88
CA LEU A 6 -15.76 -20.00 0.43
C LEU A 6 -15.93 -18.52 0.85
N ALA A 7 -17.17 -18.06 1.03
CA ALA A 7 -17.51 -16.73 1.54
C ALA A 7 -17.10 -16.50 3.02
N ARG A 8 -16.93 -17.57 3.81
CA ARG A 8 -16.52 -17.50 5.22
C ARG A 8 -14.98 -17.49 5.39
N ILE A 9 -14.24 -17.79 4.32
CA ILE A 9 -12.77 -17.82 4.29
C ILE A 9 -12.17 -16.41 4.17
N LEU A 10 -12.94 -15.39 3.77
CA LEU A 10 -12.54 -13.98 3.93
C LEU A 10 -12.64 -13.58 5.40
N THR A 11 -11.55 -13.84 6.11
CA THR A 11 -11.39 -13.55 7.54
C THR A 11 -11.43 -12.04 7.79
N ALA A 12 -11.62 -11.64 9.05
CA ALA A 12 -11.44 -10.24 9.45
C ALA A 12 -10.03 -9.73 9.11
N GLU A 13 -9.04 -10.63 9.12
CA GLU A 13 -7.65 -10.37 8.77
C GLU A 13 -7.51 -10.02 7.28
N ASP A 14 -8.18 -10.74 6.38
CA ASP A 14 -8.18 -10.42 4.94
C ASP A 14 -8.77 -9.04 4.66
N ARG A 15 -9.85 -8.67 5.38
CA ARG A 15 -10.46 -7.34 5.25
C ARG A 15 -9.55 -6.25 5.80
N ALA A 16 -8.86 -6.51 6.93
CA ALA A 16 -7.88 -5.59 7.49
C ALA A 16 -6.70 -5.38 6.55
N LEU A 17 -6.19 -6.45 5.95
CA LEU A 17 -5.10 -6.42 4.98
C LEU A 17 -5.52 -5.68 3.70
N ALA A 18 -6.73 -5.92 3.19
CA ALA A 18 -7.27 -5.19 2.06
C ALA A 18 -7.38 -3.68 2.32
N ARG A 19 -7.79 -3.27 3.53
CA ARG A 19 -7.84 -1.86 3.95
C ARG A 19 -6.45 -1.24 4.01
N GLN A 20 -5.49 -1.90 4.66
CA GLN A 20 -4.10 -1.41 4.73
C GLN A 20 -3.49 -1.23 3.34
N ARG A 21 -3.75 -2.15 2.41
CA ARG A 21 -3.32 -2.03 1.01
C ARG A 21 -3.99 -0.86 0.29
N ALA A 22 -5.29 -0.65 0.51
CA ALA A 22 -6.00 0.49 -0.08
C ALA A 22 -5.45 1.83 0.42
N GLU A 23 -5.18 1.92 1.73
CA GLU A 23 -4.58 3.10 2.35
C GLU A 23 -3.17 3.36 1.81
N ALA A 24 -2.33 2.32 1.70
CA ALA A 24 -0.98 2.42 1.13
C ALA A 24 -1.01 2.92 -0.32
N ARG A 25 -1.90 2.37 -1.17
CA ARG A 25 -2.09 2.86 -2.55
C ARG A 25 -2.55 4.31 -2.58
N GLY A 26 -3.51 4.65 -1.72
CA GLY A 26 -4.02 6.02 -1.61
C GLY A 26 -2.94 7.02 -1.22
N LEU A 27 -2.07 6.67 -0.26
CA LEU A 27 -0.94 7.49 0.12
C LEU A 27 0.03 7.69 -1.05
N LEU A 28 0.42 6.61 -1.71
CA LEU A 28 1.34 6.66 -2.84
C LEU A 28 0.78 7.55 -3.96
N ALA A 29 -0.50 7.39 -4.31
CA ALA A 29 -1.15 8.18 -5.35
C ALA A 29 -1.20 9.67 -4.99
N ARG A 30 -1.61 10.02 -3.75
CA ARG A 30 -1.70 11.42 -3.30
C ARG A 30 -0.35 12.12 -3.19
N THR A 31 0.73 11.37 -3.04
CA THR A 31 2.09 11.92 -2.85
C THR A 31 3.01 11.70 -4.05
N ASP A 32 2.48 11.17 -5.17
CA ASP A 32 3.31 10.80 -6.31
C ASP A 32 3.95 12.00 -7.01
N TRP A 33 3.20 13.10 -7.10
CA TRP A 33 3.66 14.38 -7.60
C TRP A 33 4.95 14.88 -6.92
N MET A 34 5.20 14.49 -5.66
CA MET A 34 6.42 14.88 -4.95
C MET A 34 7.66 14.25 -5.58
N VAL A 35 7.56 13.01 -6.06
CA VAL A 35 8.66 12.32 -6.73
C VAL A 35 8.91 12.93 -8.10
N ILE A 36 7.84 13.21 -8.84
CA ILE A 36 7.91 13.89 -10.14
C ILE A 36 8.59 15.26 -9.96
N ARG A 37 8.10 16.08 -9.03
CA ARG A 37 8.71 17.37 -8.68
C ARG A 37 10.18 17.22 -8.31
N ALA A 38 10.55 16.19 -7.56
CA ALA A 38 11.94 15.99 -7.17
C ALA A 38 12.83 15.68 -8.38
N ALA A 39 12.34 14.87 -9.34
CA ALA A 39 13.04 14.59 -10.58
C ALA A 39 13.17 15.83 -11.49
N GLU A 40 12.11 16.65 -11.57
CA GLU A 40 12.09 17.83 -12.43
C GLU A 40 12.85 19.03 -11.85
N THR A 41 12.72 19.28 -10.55
CA THR A 41 13.23 20.49 -9.90
C THR A 41 14.50 20.27 -9.09
N GLY A 42 14.91 19.01 -8.89
CA GLY A 42 16.00 18.62 -7.98
C GLY A 42 15.67 18.81 -6.49
N ARG A 43 14.48 19.31 -6.13
CA ARG A 43 14.10 19.51 -4.73
C ARG A 43 13.73 18.16 -4.11
N PRO A 44 14.42 17.71 -3.05
CA PRO A 44 14.19 16.38 -2.49
C PRO A 44 12.77 16.25 -1.92
N VAL A 45 12.24 15.03 -2.00
CA VAL A 45 11.04 14.66 -1.24
C VAL A 45 11.34 14.76 0.25
N PRO A 46 10.48 15.39 1.06
CA PRO A 46 10.60 15.44 2.51
C PRO A 46 10.88 14.06 3.12
N GLU A 47 11.74 14.00 4.14
CA GLU A 47 12.23 12.73 4.70
C GLU A 47 11.11 11.88 5.30
N ASP A 48 10.17 12.52 6.00
CA ASP A 48 8.95 11.93 6.52
C ASP A 48 8.10 11.29 5.41
N MET A 49 7.91 12.01 4.29
CA MET A 49 7.18 11.49 3.13
C MET A 49 7.94 10.37 2.42
N ARG A 50 9.28 10.44 2.36
CA ARG A 50 10.10 9.36 1.79
C ARG A 50 9.94 8.07 2.61
N LYS A 51 10.01 8.17 3.94
CA LYS A 51 9.79 7.05 4.86
C LYS A 51 8.37 6.50 4.75
N ALA A 52 7.36 7.36 4.73
CA ALA A 52 5.97 6.96 4.61
C ALA A 52 5.68 6.24 3.27
N ARG A 53 6.24 6.75 2.16
CA ARG A 53 6.14 6.09 0.84
C ARG A 53 6.88 4.75 0.81
N ALA A 54 8.05 4.65 1.45
CA ALA A 54 8.77 3.38 1.56
C ALA A 54 7.97 2.34 2.36
N ALA A 55 7.40 2.73 3.51
CA ALA A 55 6.55 1.86 4.31
C ALA A 55 5.30 1.40 3.53
N ALA A 56 4.64 2.30 2.80
CA ALA A 56 3.50 1.94 1.97
C ALA A 56 3.86 0.93 0.87
N ARG A 57 5.07 1.02 0.29
CA ARG A 57 5.55 0.02 -0.68
C ARG A 57 5.78 -1.33 -0.02
N LEU A 58 6.38 -1.38 1.16
CA LEU A 58 6.55 -2.64 1.91
C LEU A 58 5.21 -3.34 2.20
N VAL A 59 4.15 -2.58 2.53
CA VAL A 59 2.79 -3.12 2.72
C VAL A 59 2.24 -3.75 1.43
N LEU A 60 2.60 -3.20 0.26
CA LEU A 60 2.17 -3.70 -1.04
C LEU A 60 3.06 -4.83 -1.58
N ASP A 61 4.34 -4.85 -1.24
CA ASP A 61 5.30 -5.86 -1.70
C ASP A 61 5.22 -7.14 -0.87
N GLY A 62 4.98 -7.02 0.45
CA GLY A 62 4.64 -8.16 1.31
C GLY A 62 3.35 -8.90 0.91
N ALA A 63 2.60 -8.37 -0.06
CA ALA A 63 1.43 -9.01 -0.66
C ALA A 63 1.74 -9.89 -1.89
N GLN A 64 2.92 -9.74 -2.50
CA GLN A 64 3.27 -10.35 -3.79
C GLN A 64 4.11 -11.64 -3.65
N GLY A 65 4.44 -12.05 -2.42
CA GLY A 65 5.25 -13.24 -2.12
C GLY A 65 4.53 -14.24 -1.21
N GLY A 66 3.46 -14.87 -1.71
CA GLY A 66 2.74 -15.97 -1.07
C GLY A 66 2.03 -16.83 -2.10
#